data_AF-A0AAU6L4P6-F1
#
_entry.id   AF-A0AAU6L4P6-F1
#
_cell.length_a   1.000
_cell.length_b   1.000
_cell.length_c   1.000
_cell.angle_alpha   90.00
_cell.angle_beta   90.00
_cell.angle_gamma   90.00
#
_symmetry.space_group_name_H-M   'P 1'
#
loop_
_entity.id
_entity.type
_entity.pdbx_description
1 polymer ?
#
loop_
_entity_poly.entity_id
_entity_poly.type
_entity_poly.pdbx_seq_one_letter_code
_entity_poly.pdbx_strand_id
1 'polypeptide(L)'
;MRSVGTVLFLVVLATVVATGARRWRIPAPSLLVVAGLVVALMPGTPEIRVSPEAIGLIVLPPLLYASAEELPWRELRLVWKPVSVLAVGLVLASAAAVGLVASLLTPLTWQMALVLGAVLASTDPVAVTALGRRLALPPRVQVLVQAESLFNDATSLVLFRVAVVVAAASAGVSWQAAGTEFALLAGGGTLVGGAVAGVVALIRRRTEDPVLETVIALVTPYAAYVLAEAVHASGVTSVVVAGVVLGGRADRFTNAGIRIQLHAVNGTVVFLLESVVFSLIGLTLPGQVAALTAADGLWPLYALAVAATLITVRLLWVLPLSAVVQRNAGVRPSWRVPAVLTWAGTRGVVPLAAALSIPVVADDGALLGQRPLVLVLTTSVVVATLVAQGFTLAGVVRRSGIALEPDHTEREEASARCALAAAGIRRLDEMSDLEAVPDVVADRLRRSLQARLDHAHDRLEEADLAESADHVYRLLRRDLIRVEAVELQRLYDEHRISDSTRRRLQRTLDLEEARLDLAS
;
A
#
# COMPACT_ATOMS: atom_id res chain seq x y z
N MET A 1 1.28 -5.92 31.86
CA MET A 1 0.34 -4.79 32.03
C MET A 1 0.83 -3.49 31.39
N ARG A 2 2.10 -3.05 31.61
CA ARG A 2 2.63 -1.81 31.02
C ARG A 2 2.59 -1.77 29.48
N SER A 3 3.03 -2.83 28.80
CA SER A 3 3.04 -2.92 27.33
C SER A 3 1.64 -2.84 26.72
N VAL A 4 0.65 -3.45 27.36
CA VAL A 4 -0.77 -3.39 26.95
C VAL A 4 -1.32 -1.98 27.11
N GLY A 5 -1.00 -1.32 28.23
CA GLY A 5 -1.37 0.08 28.47
C GLY A 5 -0.77 1.03 27.42
N THR A 6 0.48 0.81 27.01
CA THR A 6 1.13 1.56 25.94
C THR A 6 0.42 1.38 24.60
N VAL A 7 0.13 0.14 24.20
CA VAL A 7 -0.59 -0.12 22.94
C VAL A 7 -1.97 0.53 22.96
N LEU A 8 -2.71 0.40 24.07
CA LEU A 8 -4.02 1.05 24.21
C LEU A 8 -3.92 2.57 24.11
N PHE A 9 -2.92 3.17 24.77
CA PHE A 9 -2.64 4.61 24.67
C PHE A 9 -2.36 5.03 23.22
N LEU A 10 -1.54 4.28 22.49
CA LEU A 10 -1.23 4.56 21.08
C LEU A 10 -2.48 4.48 20.21
N VAL A 11 -3.36 3.50 20.44
CA VAL A 11 -4.63 3.37 19.70
C VAL A 11 -5.59 4.51 20.03
N VAL A 12 -5.69 4.94 21.28
CA VAL A 12 -6.51 6.08 21.69
C VAL A 12 -5.96 7.38 21.07
N LEU A 13 -4.65 7.62 21.18
CA LEU A 13 -3.97 8.74 20.55
C LEU A 13 -4.24 8.77 19.05
N ALA A 14 -4.10 7.62 18.39
CA ALA A 14 -4.37 7.47 16.97
C ALA A 14 -5.80 7.86 16.60
N THR A 15 -6.78 7.40 17.38
CA THR A 15 -8.21 7.66 17.15
C THR A 15 -8.53 9.15 17.30
N VAL A 16 -7.99 9.80 18.33
CA VAL A 16 -8.17 11.24 18.58
C VAL A 16 -7.53 12.05 17.45
N VAL A 17 -6.28 11.75 17.10
CA VAL A 17 -5.53 12.46 16.05
C VAL A 17 -6.18 12.26 14.68
N ALA A 18 -6.60 11.04 14.33
CA ALA A 18 -7.28 10.77 13.07
C ALA A 18 -8.63 11.48 12.96
N THR A 19 -9.35 11.65 14.07
CA THR A 19 -10.59 12.44 14.12
C THR A 19 -10.31 13.93 13.88
N GLY A 20 -9.25 14.48 14.48
CA GLY A 20 -8.80 15.86 14.25
C GLY A 20 -8.25 16.10 12.84
N ALA A 21 -7.51 15.14 12.27
CA ALA A 21 -6.89 15.22 10.96
C ALA A 21 -7.90 15.53 9.83
N ARG A 22 -9.10 14.94 9.93
CA ARG A 22 -10.20 15.19 8.99
C ARG A 22 -10.59 16.67 8.92
N ARG A 23 -10.45 17.41 10.03
CA ARG A 23 -10.78 18.84 10.09
C ARG A 23 -9.70 19.73 9.49
N TRP A 24 -8.42 19.34 9.59
CA TRP A 24 -7.29 20.16 9.15
C TRP A 24 -6.77 19.86 7.74
N ARG A 25 -7.32 18.85 7.05
CA ARG A 25 -6.93 18.47 5.67
C ARG A 25 -5.43 18.12 5.53
N ILE A 26 -4.82 17.60 6.61
CA ILE A 26 -3.43 17.12 6.65
C ILE A 26 -3.45 15.57 6.67
N PRO A 27 -2.48 14.87 6.05
CA PRO A 27 -2.36 13.42 6.18
C PRO A 27 -2.24 13.00 7.65
N ALA A 28 -3.04 12.00 8.06
CA ALA A 28 -3.03 11.48 9.42
C ALA A 28 -1.64 11.00 9.90
N PRO A 29 -0.82 10.31 9.07
CA PRO A 29 0.55 9.91 9.45
C PRO A 29 1.41 11.06 9.97
N SER A 30 1.42 12.20 9.27
CA SER A 30 2.23 13.37 9.66
C SER A 30 1.79 13.92 11.02
N LEU A 31 0.48 13.94 11.29
CA LEU A 31 -0.04 14.40 12.58
C LEU A 31 0.24 13.40 13.71
N LEU A 32 0.22 12.10 13.44
CA LEU A 32 0.54 11.07 14.42
C LEU A 32 2.01 11.14 14.86
N VAL A 33 2.91 11.36 13.91
CA VAL A 33 4.34 11.58 14.19
C VAL A 33 4.53 12.82 15.07
N VAL A 34 3.90 13.94 14.73
CA VAL A 34 3.97 15.18 15.53
C VAL A 34 3.37 14.97 16.92
N ALA A 35 2.23 14.29 17.03
CA ALA A 35 1.60 13.99 18.30
C ALA A 35 2.49 13.09 19.17
N GLY A 36 3.10 12.06 18.58
CA GLY A 36 4.07 11.20 19.26
C GLY A 36 5.28 11.98 19.77
N LEU A 37 5.82 12.90 18.96
CA LEU A 37 6.94 13.76 19.36
C LEU A 37 6.56 14.68 20.52
N VAL A 38 5.40 15.33 20.46
CA VAL A 38 4.89 16.20 21.54
C VAL A 38 4.71 15.41 22.83
N VAL A 39 4.15 14.20 22.76
CA VAL A 39 4.00 13.32 23.91
C VAL A 39 5.37 12.94 24.48
N ALA A 40 6.35 12.55 23.67
CA ALA A 40 7.67 12.18 24.15
C ALA A 40 8.47 13.31 24.81
N LEU A 41 8.11 14.57 24.56
CA LEU A 41 8.70 15.72 25.25
C LEU A 41 8.03 16.00 26.61
N MET A 42 6.90 15.36 26.93
CA MET A 42 6.24 15.54 28.23
C MET A 42 6.97 14.78 29.34
N PRO A 43 7.17 15.40 30.52
CA PRO A 43 7.83 14.74 31.64
C PRO A 43 6.99 13.54 32.13
N GLY A 44 7.65 12.40 32.35
CA GLY A 44 7.03 11.18 32.87
C GLY A 44 6.55 10.18 31.82
N THR A 45 6.79 10.40 30.52
CA THR A 45 6.51 9.38 29.51
C THR A 45 7.44 8.18 29.63
N PRO A 46 6.92 6.95 29.67
CA PRO A 46 7.75 5.75 29.73
C PRO A 46 8.53 5.55 28.43
N GLU A 47 9.81 5.15 28.53
CA GLU A 47 10.59 4.70 27.37
C GLU A 47 9.94 3.45 26.75
N ILE A 48 9.53 3.56 25.48
CA ILE A 48 8.98 2.45 24.73
C ILE A 48 10.12 1.79 23.95
N ARG A 49 10.49 0.58 24.36
CA ARG A 49 11.42 -0.28 23.60
C ARG A 49 10.60 -1.32 22.86
N VAL A 50 10.55 -1.19 21.54
CA VAL A 50 9.89 -2.17 20.66
C VAL A 50 10.95 -3.15 20.16
N SER A 51 10.69 -4.45 20.30
CA SER A 51 11.59 -5.44 19.73
C SER A 51 11.54 -5.37 18.20
N PRO A 52 12.67 -5.46 17.51
CA PRO A 52 12.67 -5.34 16.06
C PRO A 52 11.91 -6.46 15.36
N GLU A 53 12.00 -7.67 15.92
CA GLU A 53 11.24 -8.86 15.50
C GLU A 53 9.73 -8.61 15.54
N ALA A 54 9.23 -7.85 16.53
CA ALA A 54 7.81 -7.53 16.59
C ALA A 54 7.39 -6.62 15.43
N ILE A 55 8.23 -5.67 15.01
CA ILE A 55 7.89 -4.82 13.85
C ILE A 55 7.99 -5.64 12.56
N GLY A 56 9.07 -6.42 12.40
CA GLY A 56 9.29 -7.28 11.24
C GLY A 56 8.18 -8.31 11.04
N LEU A 57 7.71 -8.94 12.12
CA LEU A 57 6.70 -9.99 12.05
C LEU A 57 5.27 -9.47 12.16
N ILE A 58 4.96 -8.52 13.04
CA ILE A 58 3.58 -8.09 13.31
C ILE A 58 3.12 -7.01 12.33
N VAL A 59 4.00 -6.08 11.96
CA VAL A 59 3.65 -4.88 11.21
C VAL A 59 3.85 -5.06 9.71
N LEU A 60 5.06 -5.44 9.28
CA LEU A 60 5.40 -5.43 7.85
C LEU A 60 4.52 -6.37 7.00
N PRO A 61 4.26 -7.63 7.40
CA PRO A 61 3.54 -8.57 6.56
C PRO A 61 2.12 -8.10 6.16
N PRO A 62 1.24 -7.70 7.10
CA PRO A 62 -0.10 -7.24 6.72
C PRO A 62 -0.09 -5.92 5.92
N LEU A 63 0.81 -4.98 6.21
CA LEU A 63 0.88 -3.70 5.46
C LEU A 63 1.27 -3.92 3.99
N LEU A 64 2.31 -4.74 3.78
CA LEU A 64 2.82 -5.04 2.45
C LEU A 64 1.84 -5.91 1.67
N TYR A 65 1.19 -6.88 2.34
CA TYR A 65 0.17 -7.72 1.72
C TYR A 65 -1.05 -6.92 1.30
N ALA A 66 -1.58 -6.05 2.16
CA ALA A 66 -2.72 -5.19 1.81
C ALA A 66 -2.41 -4.31 0.60
N SER A 67 -1.23 -3.69 0.57
CA SER A 67 -0.78 -2.87 -0.55
C SER A 67 -0.59 -3.66 -1.84
N ALA A 68 -0.15 -4.92 -1.73
CA ALA A 68 0.07 -5.84 -2.85
C ALA A 68 -1.23 -6.43 -3.41
N GLU A 69 -2.16 -6.81 -2.54
CA GLU A 69 -3.47 -7.35 -2.93
C GLU A 69 -4.29 -6.30 -3.68
N GLU A 70 -4.09 -5.03 -3.35
CA GLU A 70 -4.69 -3.90 -4.04
C GLU A 70 -4.01 -3.54 -5.37
N LEU A 71 -3.01 -4.26 -5.88
CA LEU A 71 -2.42 -3.94 -7.19
C LEU A 71 -3.12 -4.69 -8.35
N PRO A 72 -3.78 -3.98 -9.28
CA PRO A 72 -4.39 -4.61 -10.44
C PRO A 72 -3.32 -5.17 -11.38
N TRP A 73 -3.25 -6.49 -11.47
CA TRP A 73 -2.27 -7.21 -12.30
C TRP A 73 -2.24 -6.74 -13.77
N ARG A 74 -3.41 -6.45 -14.35
CA ARG A 74 -3.55 -5.97 -15.73
C ARG A 74 -2.88 -4.61 -15.94
N GLU A 75 -3.13 -3.65 -15.03
CA GLU A 75 -2.53 -2.33 -15.13
C GLU A 75 -1.04 -2.36 -14.78
N LEU A 76 -0.64 -3.19 -13.82
CA LEU A 76 0.77 -3.39 -13.48
C LEU A 76 1.59 -3.85 -14.70
N ARG A 77 1.06 -4.76 -15.52
CA ARG A 77 1.73 -5.20 -16.77
C ARG A 77 1.96 -4.05 -17.76
N LEU A 78 1.06 -3.07 -17.80
CA LEU A 78 1.20 -1.90 -18.69
C LEU A 78 2.33 -0.96 -18.22
N VAL A 79 2.61 -0.92 -16.92
CA VAL A 79 3.64 -0.05 -16.32
C VAL A 79 4.87 -0.80 -15.81
N TRP A 80 4.99 -2.12 -16.06
CA TRP A 80 6.05 -2.94 -15.47
C TRP A 80 7.46 -2.43 -15.79
N LYS A 81 7.73 -2.00 -17.03
CA LYS A 81 9.05 -1.47 -17.43
C LYS A 81 9.51 -0.28 -16.57
N PRO A 82 8.76 0.85 -16.50
CA PRO A 82 9.16 1.97 -15.64
C PRO A 82 9.12 1.59 -14.15
N VAL A 83 8.20 0.73 -13.71
CA VAL A 83 8.18 0.25 -12.31
C VAL A 83 9.46 -0.49 -11.98
N SER A 84 9.94 -1.42 -12.79
CA SER A 84 11.19 -2.16 -12.51
C SER A 84 12.41 -1.24 -12.45
N VAL A 85 12.48 -0.24 -13.33
CA VAL A 85 13.59 0.75 -13.31
C VAL A 85 13.58 1.58 -12.04
N LEU A 86 12.40 1.95 -11.52
CA LEU A 86 12.29 2.69 -10.26
C LEU A 86 12.50 1.77 -9.05
N ALA A 87 11.81 0.64 -9.00
CA ALA A 87 11.83 -0.29 -7.88
C ALA A 87 13.18 -0.96 -7.64
N VAL A 88 14.04 -1.06 -8.66
CA VAL A 88 15.40 -1.60 -8.52
C VAL A 88 16.46 -0.52 -8.75
N GLY A 89 16.41 0.16 -9.89
CA GLY A 89 17.43 1.13 -10.28
C GLY A 89 17.51 2.34 -9.35
N LEU A 90 16.37 3.01 -9.10
CA LEU A 90 16.34 4.17 -8.19
C LEU A 90 16.68 3.76 -6.74
N VAL A 91 16.33 2.55 -6.33
CA VAL A 91 16.62 2.05 -4.97
C VAL A 91 18.12 1.86 -4.77
N LEU A 92 18.77 1.15 -5.70
CA LEU A 92 20.21 0.96 -5.68
C LEU A 92 20.95 2.30 -5.77
N ALA A 93 20.50 3.20 -6.63
CA ALA A 93 21.08 4.54 -6.76
C ALA A 93 20.90 5.37 -5.49
N SER A 94 19.73 5.32 -4.85
CA SER A 94 19.46 6.03 -3.60
C SER A 94 20.30 5.48 -2.46
N ALA A 95 20.40 4.15 -2.35
CA ALA A 95 21.23 3.50 -1.34
C ALA A 95 22.71 3.83 -1.52
N ALA A 96 23.23 3.78 -2.75
CA ALA A 96 24.61 4.13 -3.04
C ALA A 96 24.90 5.61 -2.77
N ALA A 97 24.01 6.52 -3.19
CA ALA A 97 24.17 7.95 -2.98
C ALA A 97 24.15 8.32 -1.49
N VAL A 98 23.19 7.78 -0.72
CA VAL A 98 23.13 7.98 0.72
C VAL A 98 24.34 7.35 1.41
N GLY A 99 24.74 6.14 1.02
CA GLY A 99 25.92 5.49 1.58
C GLY A 99 27.19 6.29 1.35
N LEU A 100 27.38 6.84 0.14
CA LEU A 100 28.49 7.73 -0.16
C LEU A 100 28.43 9.01 0.69
N VAL A 101 27.32 9.73 0.66
CA VAL A 101 27.18 10.99 1.40
C VAL A 101 27.35 10.78 2.91
N ALA A 102 26.76 9.73 3.46
CA ALA A 102 26.89 9.41 4.88
C ALA A 102 28.33 9.04 5.25
N SER A 103 29.03 8.23 4.43
CA SER A 103 30.44 7.89 4.67
C SER A 103 31.39 9.10 4.66
N LEU A 104 31.04 10.15 3.91
CA LEU A 104 31.84 11.37 3.80
C LEU A 104 31.52 12.41 4.88
N LEU A 105 30.26 12.52 5.29
CA LEU A 105 29.80 13.57 6.20
C LEU A 105 29.69 13.14 7.66
N THR A 106 29.51 11.85 7.91
CA THR A 106 29.23 11.30 9.24
C THR A 106 30.38 10.42 9.72
N PRO A 107 30.51 10.18 11.04
CA PRO A 107 31.51 9.25 11.57
C PRO A 107 31.19 7.75 11.29
N LEU A 108 30.19 7.46 10.45
CA LEU A 108 29.81 6.09 10.10
C LEU A 108 30.93 5.40 9.30
N THR A 109 31.16 4.12 9.56
CA THR A 109 31.92 3.28 8.65
C THR A 109 31.18 3.18 7.32
N TRP A 110 31.91 2.94 6.25
CA TRP A 110 31.30 2.85 4.93
C TRP A 110 30.25 1.72 4.86
N GLN A 111 30.44 0.62 5.61
CA GLN A 111 29.46 -0.46 5.69
C GLN A 111 28.17 -0.02 6.39
N MET A 112 28.30 0.71 7.52
CA MET A 112 27.13 1.22 8.24
C MET A 112 26.43 2.34 7.47
N ALA A 113 27.18 3.12 6.69
CA ALA A 113 26.63 4.08 5.75
C ALA A 113 25.85 3.40 4.61
N LEU A 114 26.34 2.26 4.10
CA LEU A 114 25.62 1.43 3.13
C LEU A 114 24.32 0.88 3.73
N VAL A 115 24.35 0.42 4.99
CA VAL A 115 23.15 -0.01 5.72
C VAL A 115 22.14 1.14 5.83
N LEU A 116 22.58 2.34 6.23
CA LEU A 116 21.73 3.55 6.27
C LEU A 116 21.12 3.84 4.89
N GLY A 117 21.91 3.73 3.83
CA GLY A 117 21.44 3.92 2.46
C GLY A 117 20.39 2.90 2.05
N ALA A 118 20.62 1.61 2.34
CA ALA A 118 19.68 0.54 2.03
C ALA A 118 18.33 0.73 2.77
N VAL A 119 18.39 1.11 4.04
CA VAL A 119 17.22 1.40 4.88
C VAL A 119 16.40 2.56 4.32
N LEU A 120 17.04 3.64 3.91
CA LEU A 120 16.38 4.89 3.48
C LEU A 120 15.99 4.93 2.00
N ALA A 121 16.36 3.91 1.22
CA ALA A 121 16.04 3.83 -0.21
C ALA A 121 14.55 3.58 -0.48
N SER A 122 13.84 2.95 0.46
CA SER A 122 12.39 2.76 0.42
C SER A 122 11.62 4.09 0.43
N THR A 123 10.52 4.13 -0.33
CA THR A 123 9.60 5.25 -0.35
C THR A 123 8.17 4.74 -0.22
N ASP A 124 7.35 5.49 0.50
CA ASP A 124 5.97 5.20 0.85
C ASP A 124 5.03 6.20 0.14
N PRO A 125 3.96 5.74 -0.56
CA PRO A 125 3.09 6.59 -1.32
C PRO A 125 1.91 7.07 -0.46
N VAL A 126 1.91 6.88 0.86
CA VAL A 126 0.77 7.20 1.73
C VAL A 126 0.31 8.66 1.58
N ALA A 127 1.23 9.60 1.36
CA ALA A 127 0.86 10.98 1.06
C ALA A 127 0.11 11.12 -0.29
N VAL A 128 0.50 10.34 -1.31
CA VAL A 128 -0.17 10.26 -2.62
C VAL A 128 -1.50 9.53 -2.52
N THR A 129 -1.63 8.46 -1.74
CA THR A 129 -2.91 7.72 -1.62
C THR A 129 -3.93 8.50 -0.78
N ALA A 130 -3.47 9.19 0.27
CA ALA A 130 -4.30 10.06 1.11
C ALA A 130 -4.82 11.28 0.34
N LEU A 131 -3.99 11.90 -0.51
CA LEU A 131 -4.43 12.98 -1.39
C LEU A 131 -5.03 12.49 -2.72
N GLY A 132 -4.71 11.29 -3.18
CA GLY A 132 -5.07 10.73 -4.48
C GLY A 132 -6.57 10.63 -4.68
N ARG A 133 -7.29 10.24 -3.62
CA ARG A 133 -8.76 10.30 -3.56
C ARG A 133 -9.33 11.71 -3.79
N ARG A 134 -8.53 12.75 -3.54
CA ARG A 134 -8.84 14.17 -3.77
C ARG A 134 -8.14 14.77 -4.99
N LEU A 135 -7.28 14.02 -5.68
CA LEU A 135 -6.46 14.51 -6.80
C LEU A 135 -6.84 13.90 -8.14
N ALA A 136 -7.80 12.96 -8.18
CA ALA A 136 -8.27 12.28 -9.40
C ALA A 136 -7.11 11.93 -10.36
N LEU A 137 -6.04 11.32 -9.80
CA LEU A 137 -4.90 10.92 -10.63
C LEU A 137 -5.35 9.86 -11.64
N PRO A 138 -4.84 9.88 -12.89
CA PRO A 138 -5.12 8.82 -13.84
C PRO A 138 -4.81 7.44 -13.24
N PRO A 139 -5.64 6.41 -13.47
CA PRO A 139 -5.47 5.07 -12.89
C PRO A 139 -4.05 4.52 -13.07
N ARG A 140 -3.47 4.72 -14.26
CA ARG A 140 -2.09 4.32 -14.57
C ARG A 140 -1.04 4.98 -13.68
N VAL A 141 -1.22 6.25 -13.29
CA VAL A 141 -0.28 6.96 -12.40
C VAL A 141 -0.44 6.46 -10.98
N GLN A 142 -1.67 6.17 -10.54
CA GLN A 142 -1.91 5.58 -9.21
C GLN A 142 -1.23 4.22 -9.08
N VAL A 143 -1.44 3.33 -10.06
CA VAL A 143 -0.81 2.01 -10.09
C VAL A 143 0.72 2.12 -10.20
N LEU A 144 1.24 3.03 -11.02
CA LEU A 144 2.69 3.26 -11.13
C LEU A 144 3.30 3.60 -9.76
N VAL A 145 2.70 4.54 -9.03
CA VAL A 145 3.22 5.01 -7.73
C VAL A 145 3.07 3.95 -6.64
N GLN A 146 1.93 3.26 -6.61
CA GLN A 146 1.69 2.18 -5.64
C GLN A 146 2.65 1.00 -5.89
N ALA A 147 2.84 0.61 -7.16
CA ALA A 147 3.77 -0.44 -7.52
C ALA A 147 5.22 -0.03 -7.27
N GLU A 148 5.61 1.21 -7.62
CA GLU A 148 6.94 1.75 -7.32
C GLU A 148 7.27 1.57 -5.85
N SER A 149 6.41 2.05 -4.96
CA SER A 149 6.63 1.98 -3.51
C SER A 149 6.70 0.53 -3.01
N LEU A 150 5.73 -0.31 -3.40
CA LEU A 150 5.66 -1.69 -2.92
C LEU A 150 6.91 -2.50 -3.30
N PHE A 151 7.34 -2.42 -4.57
CA PHE A 151 8.51 -3.15 -5.04
C PHE A 151 9.82 -2.50 -4.56
N ASN A 152 9.84 -1.19 -4.33
CA ASN A 152 10.96 -0.51 -3.67
C ASN A 152 11.12 -1.00 -2.22
N ASP A 153 10.04 -1.10 -1.45
CA ASP A 153 10.06 -1.63 -0.08
C ASP A 153 10.65 -3.04 -0.04
N ALA A 154 10.23 -3.91 -0.96
CA ALA A 154 10.81 -5.24 -1.07
C ALA A 154 12.29 -5.23 -1.44
N THR A 155 12.68 -4.42 -2.43
CA THR A 155 14.07 -4.34 -2.89
C THR A 155 14.99 -3.76 -1.83
N SER A 156 14.56 -2.70 -1.16
CA SER A 156 15.32 -2.02 -0.09
C SER A 156 15.53 -2.93 1.12
N LEU A 157 14.55 -3.75 1.51
CA LEU A 157 14.68 -4.69 2.61
C LEU A 157 15.60 -5.87 2.26
N VAL A 158 15.59 -6.35 1.02
CA VAL A 158 16.58 -7.33 0.55
C VAL A 158 17.98 -6.71 0.55
N LEU A 159 18.11 -5.51 0.01
CA LEU A 159 19.38 -4.77 0.00
C LEU A 159 19.90 -4.50 1.42
N PHE A 160 19.00 -4.20 2.36
CA PHE A 160 19.32 -4.02 3.78
C PHE A 160 19.89 -5.29 4.39
N ARG A 161 19.29 -6.47 4.16
CA ARG A 161 19.83 -7.74 4.65
C ARG A 161 21.24 -8.00 4.12
N VAL A 162 21.44 -7.81 2.82
CA VAL A 162 22.76 -7.93 2.19
C VAL A 162 23.74 -6.93 2.80
N ALA A 163 23.33 -5.67 3.01
CA ALA A 163 24.18 -4.64 3.61
C ALA A 163 24.57 -4.97 5.06
N VAL A 164 23.66 -5.57 5.85
CA VAL A 164 23.94 -6.02 7.22
C VAL A 164 24.94 -7.17 7.23
N VAL A 165 24.78 -8.16 6.35
CA VAL A 165 25.74 -9.26 6.20
C VAL A 165 27.11 -8.74 5.79
N VAL A 166 27.14 -7.80 4.85
CA VAL A 166 28.37 -7.10 4.43
C VAL A 166 28.99 -6.29 5.57
N ALA A 167 28.19 -5.68 6.43
CA ALA A 167 28.68 -4.92 7.59
C ALA A 167 29.19 -5.81 8.72
N ALA A 168 28.63 -7.02 8.86
CA ALA A 168 29.08 -8.03 9.82
C ALA A 168 30.30 -8.82 9.31
N ALA A 169 30.52 -8.87 8.00
CA ALA A 169 31.66 -9.55 7.40
C ALA A 169 32.98 -8.82 7.75
N SER A 170 33.89 -9.54 8.40
CA SER A 170 35.24 -9.08 8.73
C SER A 170 36.21 -9.18 7.54
N ALA A 171 35.93 -10.06 6.58
CA ALA A 171 36.64 -10.14 5.31
C ALA A 171 36.06 -9.12 4.32
N GLY A 172 36.93 -8.49 3.51
CA GLY A 172 36.55 -7.42 2.57
C GLY A 172 35.38 -7.77 1.65
N VAL A 173 34.76 -6.73 1.08
CA VAL A 173 33.45 -6.87 0.42
C VAL A 173 33.56 -7.41 -0.98
N SER A 174 33.00 -8.60 -1.18
CA SER A 174 32.82 -9.21 -2.50
C SER A 174 31.49 -8.77 -3.11
N TRP A 175 31.55 -7.87 -4.08
CA TRP A 175 30.37 -7.44 -4.84
C TRP A 175 29.66 -8.59 -5.55
N GLN A 176 30.40 -9.62 -5.97
CA GLN A 176 29.82 -10.83 -6.56
C GLN A 176 29.03 -11.64 -5.53
N ALA A 177 29.55 -11.78 -4.31
CA ALA A 177 28.84 -12.46 -3.22
C ALA A 177 27.56 -11.70 -2.84
N ALA A 178 27.66 -10.38 -2.68
CA ALA A 178 26.49 -9.52 -2.39
C ALA A 178 25.42 -9.61 -3.49
N GLY A 179 25.82 -9.59 -4.77
CA GLY A 179 24.89 -9.75 -5.89
C GLY A 179 24.24 -11.14 -5.95
N THR A 180 25.00 -12.19 -5.63
CA THR A 180 24.49 -13.57 -5.56
C THR A 180 23.49 -13.73 -4.40
N GLU A 181 23.83 -13.20 -3.23
CA GLU A 181 22.96 -13.22 -2.05
C GLU A 181 21.67 -12.44 -2.30
N PHE A 182 21.76 -11.26 -2.91
CA PHE A 182 20.59 -10.49 -3.33
C PHE A 182 19.67 -11.31 -4.25
N ALA A 183 20.23 -11.97 -5.26
CA ALA A 183 19.47 -12.81 -6.19
C ALA A 183 18.83 -14.02 -5.50
N LEU A 184 19.53 -14.66 -4.56
CA LEU A 184 19.02 -15.79 -3.79
C LEU A 184 17.89 -15.37 -2.84
N LEU A 185 18.05 -14.27 -2.10
CA LEU A 185 17.03 -13.74 -1.20
C LEU A 185 15.76 -13.33 -1.95
N ALA A 186 15.91 -12.56 -3.02
CA ALA A 186 14.78 -12.10 -3.84
C ALA A 186 14.12 -13.25 -4.62
N GLY A 187 14.91 -14.13 -5.24
CA GLY A 187 14.43 -15.28 -5.99
C GLY A 187 13.74 -16.31 -5.09
N GLY A 188 14.36 -16.68 -3.97
CA GLY A 188 13.77 -17.56 -2.97
C GLY A 188 12.47 -17.00 -2.40
N GLY A 189 12.43 -15.70 -2.09
CA GLY A 189 11.22 -15.04 -1.60
C GLY A 189 10.10 -15.10 -2.64
N THR A 190 10.44 -14.87 -3.91
CA THR A 190 9.49 -14.96 -5.03
C THR A 190 8.91 -16.38 -5.19
N LEU A 191 9.74 -17.42 -5.09
CA LEU A 191 9.30 -18.81 -5.19
C LEU A 191 8.38 -19.20 -4.03
N VAL A 192 8.75 -18.85 -2.79
CA VAL A 192 7.94 -19.15 -1.60
C VAL A 192 6.60 -18.39 -1.66
N GLY A 193 6.62 -17.10 -2.00
CA GLY A 193 5.41 -16.30 -2.13
C GLY A 193 4.45 -16.85 -3.20
N GLY A 194 4.99 -17.29 -4.33
CA GLY A 194 4.21 -17.95 -5.38
C GLY A 194 3.60 -19.28 -4.92
N ALA A 195 4.37 -20.10 -4.19
CA ALA A 195 3.88 -21.36 -3.62
C ALA A 195 2.76 -21.14 -2.60
N VAL A 196 2.94 -20.19 -1.66
CA VAL A 196 1.93 -19.82 -0.66
C VAL A 196 0.66 -19.31 -1.34
N ALA A 197 0.79 -18.43 -2.35
CA ALA A 197 -0.37 -17.96 -3.12
C ALA A 197 -1.10 -19.11 -3.83
N GLY A 198 -0.38 -20.08 -4.38
CA GLY A 198 -0.98 -21.26 -5.01
C GLY A 198 -1.80 -22.10 -4.01
N VAL A 199 -1.23 -22.36 -2.83
CA VAL A 199 -1.90 -23.11 -1.76
C VAL A 199 -3.13 -22.36 -1.25
N VAL A 200 -3.00 -21.07 -0.94
CA VAL A 200 -4.11 -20.24 -0.46
C VAL A 200 -5.22 -20.16 -1.50
N ALA A 201 -4.90 -20.01 -2.78
CA ALA A 201 -5.90 -20.01 -3.85
C ALA A 201 -6.66 -21.34 -3.95
N LEU A 202 -6.01 -22.48 -3.66
CA LEU A 202 -6.67 -23.78 -3.63
C LEU A 202 -7.59 -23.95 -2.42
N ILE A 203 -7.22 -23.37 -1.26
CA ILE A 203 -8.03 -23.38 -0.03
C ILE A 203 -9.26 -22.50 -0.20
N ARG A 204 -9.09 -21.26 -0.68
CA ARG A 204 -10.20 -20.31 -0.90
C ARG A 204 -11.25 -20.85 -1.88
N ARG A 205 -10.83 -21.60 -2.90
CA ARG A 205 -11.75 -22.29 -3.83
C ARG A 205 -12.71 -23.29 -3.16
N ARG A 206 -12.41 -23.76 -1.94
CA ARG A 206 -13.24 -24.70 -1.18
C ARG A 206 -13.87 -24.07 0.06
N THR A 207 -13.66 -22.77 0.29
CA THR A 207 -14.12 -22.08 1.49
C THR A 207 -15.26 -21.14 1.12
N GLU A 208 -16.44 -21.38 1.69
CA GLU A 208 -17.61 -20.51 1.49
C GLU A 208 -17.96 -19.68 2.73
N ASP A 209 -17.32 -19.97 3.87
CA ASP A 209 -17.53 -19.28 5.15
C ASP A 209 -16.77 -17.94 5.20
N PRO A 210 -17.47 -16.79 5.39
CA PRO A 210 -16.86 -15.46 5.48
C PRO A 210 -15.82 -15.30 6.60
N VAL A 211 -16.02 -15.98 7.73
CA VAL A 211 -15.11 -15.91 8.88
C VAL A 211 -13.81 -16.63 8.55
N LEU A 212 -13.91 -17.83 7.95
CA LEU A 212 -12.73 -18.58 7.53
C LEU A 212 -11.93 -17.85 6.45
N GLU A 213 -12.60 -17.24 5.46
CA GLU A 213 -11.93 -16.38 4.46
C GLU A 213 -11.21 -15.20 5.11
N THR A 214 -11.82 -14.57 6.12
CA THR A 214 -11.19 -13.49 6.90
C THR A 214 -9.95 -13.99 7.63
N VAL A 215 -10.03 -15.15 8.28
CA VAL A 215 -8.87 -15.76 8.97
C VAL A 215 -7.76 -16.10 7.96
N ILE A 216 -8.10 -16.70 6.82
CA ILE A 216 -7.13 -17.02 5.76
C ILE A 216 -6.45 -15.75 5.27
N ALA A 217 -7.19 -14.69 4.99
CA ALA A 217 -6.64 -13.41 4.56
C ALA A 217 -5.69 -12.79 5.59
N LEU A 218 -6.05 -12.83 6.88
CA LEU A 218 -5.20 -12.30 7.95
C LEU A 218 -3.95 -13.17 8.20
N VAL A 219 -4.03 -14.49 8.03
CA VAL A 219 -2.91 -15.42 8.28
C VAL A 219 -1.93 -15.48 7.10
N THR A 220 -2.43 -15.36 5.87
CA THR A 220 -1.64 -15.43 4.62
C THR A 220 -0.35 -14.58 4.65
N PRO A 221 -0.36 -13.29 5.01
CA PRO A 221 0.86 -12.49 5.09
C PRO A 221 1.89 -13.07 6.07
N TYR A 222 1.47 -13.51 7.25
CA TYR A 222 2.38 -14.08 8.24
C TYR A 222 2.95 -15.42 7.77
N ALA A 223 2.12 -16.27 7.17
CA ALA A 223 2.57 -17.53 6.60
C ALA A 223 3.61 -17.32 5.49
N ALA A 224 3.36 -16.40 4.55
CA ALA A 224 4.30 -16.06 3.49
C ALA A 224 5.63 -15.53 4.03
N TYR A 225 5.58 -14.69 5.06
CA TYR A 225 6.76 -14.12 5.69
C TYR A 225 7.60 -15.20 6.42
N VAL A 226 6.97 -15.94 7.34
CA VAL A 226 7.65 -16.92 8.20
C VAL A 226 8.20 -18.09 7.40
N LEU A 227 7.45 -18.62 6.42
CA LEU A 227 7.93 -19.72 5.58
C LEU A 227 9.15 -19.33 4.75
N ALA A 228 9.19 -18.09 4.26
CA ALA A 228 10.34 -17.59 3.52
C ALA A 228 11.55 -17.37 4.45
N GLU A 229 11.36 -16.81 5.65
CA GLU A 229 12.45 -16.70 6.62
C GLU A 229 13.00 -18.05 7.06
N ALA A 230 12.14 -19.06 7.23
CA ALA A 230 12.54 -20.41 7.61
C ALA A 230 13.47 -21.09 6.58
N VAL A 231 13.41 -20.68 5.32
CA VAL A 231 14.30 -21.15 4.24
C VAL A 231 15.39 -20.11 3.89
N HIS A 232 15.62 -19.14 4.77
CA HIS A 232 16.59 -18.05 4.58
C HIS A 232 16.35 -17.21 3.30
N ALA A 233 15.10 -17.08 2.88
CA ALA A 233 14.68 -16.24 1.78
C ALA A 233 14.09 -14.90 2.29
N SER A 234 13.81 -13.98 1.36
CA SER A 234 13.17 -12.70 1.70
C SER A 234 11.68 -12.89 2.06
N GLY A 235 11.37 -12.82 3.36
CA GLY A 235 10.00 -12.80 3.88
C GLY A 235 9.14 -11.71 3.26
N VAL A 236 9.73 -10.53 3.08
CA VAL A 236 9.06 -9.38 2.46
C VAL A 236 8.71 -9.66 1.00
N THR A 237 9.66 -10.12 0.20
CA THR A 237 9.42 -10.42 -1.21
C THR A 237 8.37 -11.51 -1.36
N SER A 238 8.38 -12.51 -0.47
CA SER A 238 7.36 -13.55 -0.40
C SER A 238 5.96 -12.99 -0.15
N VAL A 239 5.79 -12.10 0.82
CA VAL A 239 4.52 -11.43 1.12
C VAL A 239 4.03 -10.61 -0.07
N VAL A 240 4.91 -9.80 -0.67
CA VAL A 240 4.56 -8.94 -1.82
C VAL A 240 4.12 -9.79 -3.01
N VAL A 241 4.87 -10.85 -3.33
CA VAL A 241 4.51 -11.76 -4.43
C VAL A 241 3.20 -12.48 -4.13
N ALA A 242 3.00 -12.96 -2.90
CA ALA A 242 1.76 -13.61 -2.52
C ALA A 242 0.54 -12.68 -2.65
N GLY A 243 0.66 -11.43 -2.19
CA GLY A 243 -0.38 -10.41 -2.31
C GLY A 243 -0.72 -10.07 -3.76
N VAL A 244 0.27 -9.81 -4.62
CA VAL A 244 0.03 -9.49 -6.04
C VAL A 244 -0.65 -10.66 -6.77
N VAL A 245 -0.23 -11.90 -6.49
CA VAL A 245 -0.77 -13.10 -7.15
C VAL A 245 -2.20 -13.43 -6.70
N LEU A 246 -2.52 -13.19 -5.43
CA LEU A 246 -3.86 -13.41 -4.86
C LEU A 246 -4.82 -12.26 -5.19
N GLY A 247 -4.35 -11.01 -5.15
CA GLY A 247 -5.15 -9.81 -5.47
C GLY A 247 -5.70 -9.83 -6.89
N GLY A 248 -4.90 -10.27 -7.87
CA GLY A 248 -5.36 -10.44 -9.25
C GLY A 248 -6.44 -11.51 -9.48
N ARG A 249 -6.81 -12.29 -8.44
CA ARG A 249 -7.81 -13.37 -8.50
C ARG A 249 -9.00 -13.19 -7.55
N ALA A 250 -9.02 -12.11 -6.75
CA ALA A 250 -10.00 -11.91 -5.69
C ALA A 250 -11.47 -11.93 -6.19
N ASP A 251 -11.71 -11.45 -7.42
CA ASP A 251 -13.06 -11.34 -8.00
C ASP A 251 -13.67 -12.68 -8.42
N ARG A 252 -12.86 -13.72 -8.64
CA ARG A 252 -13.35 -15.01 -9.18
C ARG A 252 -13.84 -16.00 -8.12
N PHE A 253 -13.53 -15.76 -6.85
CA PHE A 253 -13.66 -16.78 -5.79
C PHE A 253 -14.41 -16.32 -4.54
N THR A 254 -14.93 -15.08 -4.50
CA THR A 254 -15.42 -14.48 -3.25
C THR A 254 -16.83 -13.92 -3.43
N ASN A 255 -17.74 -14.15 -2.49
CA ASN A 255 -19.07 -13.52 -2.47
C ASN A 255 -18.98 -12.04 -2.04
N ALA A 256 -19.98 -11.22 -2.37
CA ALA A 256 -20.00 -9.79 -2.02
C ALA A 256 -19.85 -9.51 -0.52
N GLY A 257 -20.59 -10.24 0.32
CA GLY A 257 -20.52 -10.08 1.77
C GLY A 257 -19.09 -10.30 2.30
N ILE A 258 -18.42 -11.33 1.80
CA ILE A 258 -17.04 -11.66 2.15
C ILE A 258 -16.08 -10.55 1.68
N ARG A 259 -16.25 -10.02 0.45
CA ARG A 259 -15.42 -8.91 -0.06
C ARG A 259 -15.54 -7.65 0.79
N ILE A 260 -16.77 -7.26 1.17
CA ILE A 260 -17.02 -6.08 2.01
C ILE A 260 -16.39 -6.26 3.38
N GLN A 261 -16.61 -7.43 4.01
CA GLN A 261 -16.05 -7.73 5.32
C GLN A 261 -14.52 -7.74 5.30
N LEU A 262 -13.90 -8.42 4.32
CA LEU A 262 -12.45 -8.45 4.15
C LEU A 262 -11.86 -7.05 3.97
N HIS A 263 -12.44 -6.23 3.10
CA HIS A 263 -11.98 -4.84 2.92
C HIS A 263 -12.09 -4.02 4.21
N ALA A 264 -13.19 -4.18 4.97
CA ALA A 264 -13.39 -3.45 6.21
C ALA A 264 -12.39 -3.88 7.31
N VAL A 265 -12.21 -5.19 7.48
CA VAL A 265 -11.28 -5.76 8.47
C VAL A 265 -9.83 -5.41 8.11
N ASN A 266 -9.41 -5.67 6.87
CA ASN A 266 -8.06 -5.39 6.41
C ASN A 266 -7.73 -3.90 6.52
N GLY A 267 -8.64 -3.03 6.06
CA GLY A 267 -8.48 -1.58 6.19
C GLY A 267 -8.36 -1.11 7.64
N THR A 268 -9.08 -1.75 8.57
CA THR A 268 -8.98 -1.44 10.01
C THR A 268 -7.63 -1.89 10.59
N VAL A 269 -7.17 -3.08 10.23
CA VAL A 269 -5.87 -3.61 10.67
C VAL A 269 -4.73 -2.74 10.16
N VAL A 270 -4.72 -2.41 8.86
CA VAL A 270 -3.72 -1.52 8.25
C VAL A 270 -3.71 -0.17 8.95
N PHE A 271 -4.88 0.45 9.13
CA PHE A 271 -4.98 1.74 9.83
C PHE A 271 -4.43 1.70 11.25
N LEU A 272 -4.74 0.65 12.02
CA LEU A 272 -4.24 0.49 13.39
C LEU A 272 -2.71 0.33 13.41
N LEU A 273 -2.18 -0.53 12.54
CA LEU A 273 -0.74 -0.79 12.46
C LEU A 273 0.03 0.45 12.03
N GLU A 274 -0.39 1.12 10.95
CA GLU A 274 0.19 2.39 10.52
C GLU A 274 0.16 3.42 11.64
N SER A 275 -0.99 3.54 12.32
CA SER A 275 -1.14 4.56 13.36
C SER A 275 -0.23 4.33 14.55
N VAL A 276 -0.08 3.06 14.96
CA VAL A 276 0.85 2.66 16.02
C VAL A 276 2.28 2.97 15.60
N VAL A 277 2.70 2.60 14.39
CA VAL A 277 4.09 2.85 13.95
C VAL A 277 4.39 4.33 13.79
N PHE A 278 3.53 5.11 13.13
CA PHE A 278 3.75 6.55 13.00
C PHE A 278 3.82 7.27 14.35
N SER A 279 3.01 6.84 15.32
CA SER A 279 3.09 7.36 16.69
C SER A 279 4.41 6.95 17.37
N LEU A 280 4.86 5.70 17.20
CA LEU A 280 6.14 5.20 17.73
C LEU A 280 7.35 5.92 17.14
N ILE A 281 7.32 6.26 15.85
CA ILE A 281 8.37 7.05 15.18
C ILE A 281 8.58 8.37 15.93
N GLY A 282 7.49 9.10 16.18
CA GLY A 282 7.55 10.37 16.91
C GLY A 282 7.99 10.19 18.36
N LEU A 283 7.49 9.16 19.03
CA LEU A 283 7.76 8.90 20.45
C LEU A 283 9.21 8.48 20.74
N THR A 284 9.83 7.75 19.83
CA THR A 284 11.17 7.18 20.06
C THR A 284 12.30 8.15 19.72
N LEU A 285 12.04 9.17 18.89
CA LEU A 285 13.07 10.10 18.41
C LEU A 285 13.83 10.82 19.56
N PRO A 286 13.17 11.44 20.57
CA PRO A 286 13.91 12.13 21.63
C PRO A 286 14.82 11.20 22.43
N GLY A 287 14.36 9.98 22.74
CA GLY A 287 15.16 8.98 23.44
C GLY A 287 16.36 8.50 22.62
N GLN A 288 16.21 8.37 21.30
CA GLN A 288 17.32 8.04 20.41
C GLN A 288 18.37 9.17 20.34
N VAL A 289 17.92 10.43 20.28
CA VAL A 289 18.81 11.60 20.29
C VAL A 289 19.56 11.71 21.63
N ALA A 290 18.90 11.42 22.75
CA ALA A 290 19.53 11.42 24.07
C ALA A 290 20.61 10.33 24.23
N ALA A 291 20.56 9.26 23.41
CA ALA A 291 21.54 8.19 23.42
C ALA A 291 22.79 8.49 22.54
N LEU A 292 22.82 9.61 21.83
CA LEU A 292 23.96 10.01 21.01
C LEU A 292 25.15 10.47 21.87
N THR A 293 26.35 10.33 21.30
CA THR A 293 27.58 10.82 21.92
C THR A 293 27.85 12.29 21.53
N ALA A 294 28.74 12.98 22.25
CA ALA A 294 29.13 14.35 21.91
C ALA A 294 29.76 14.47 20.50
N ALA A 295 30.34 13.38 19.97
CA ALA A 295 30.89 13.32 18.61
C ALA A 295 29.79 13.41 17.52
N ASP A 296 28.53 13.11 17.87
CA ASP A 296 27.39 13.12 16.96
C ASP A 296 26.62 14.45 16.99
N GLY A 297 27.19 15.52 17.57
CA GLY A 297 26.50 16.80 17.79
C GLY A 297 25.97 17.50 16.53
N LEU A 298 26.47 17.12 15.35
CA LEU A 298 26.02 17.63 14.04
C LEU A 298 24.95 16.74 13.37
N TRP A 299 24.35 15.80 14.09
CA TRP A 299 23.30 14.91 13.57
C TRP A 299 22.16 15.61 12.82
N PRO A 300 21.68 16.83 13.18
CA PRO A 300 20.60 17.47 12.42
C PRO A 300 21.06 17.85 11.00
N LEU A 301 22.31 18.28 10.84
CA LEU A 301 22.90 18.61 9.54
C LEU A 301 23.10 17.36 8.69
N TYR A 302 23.54 16.27 9.32
CA TYR A 302 23.66 14.96 8.65
C TYR A 302 22.31 14.46 8.15
N ALA A 303 21.28 14.52 8.98
CA ALA A 303 19.92 14.13 8.62
C ALA A 303 19.39 15.00 7.46
N LEU A 304 19.64 16.31 7.50
CA LEU A 304 19.24 17.23 6.42
C LEU A 304 19.98 16.91 5.11
N ALA A 305 21.29 16.64 5.16
CA ALA A 305 22.09 16.29 3.99
C ALA A 305 21.63 14.96 3.36
N VAL A 306 21.34 13.95 4.18
CA VAL A 306 20.78 12.67 3.74
C VAL A 306 19.39 12.87 3.11
N ALA A 307 18.50 13.63 3.75
CA ALA A 307 17.18 13.94 3.21
C ALA A 307 17.26 14.69 1.86
N ALA A 308 18.15 15.70 1.77
CA ALA A 308 18.40 16.44 0.54
C ALA A 308 18.95 15.54 -0.57
N THR A 309 19.85 14.61 -0.24
CA THR A 309 20.41 13.62 -1.18
C THR A 309 19.31 12.73 -1.75
N LEU A 310 18.46 12.18 -0.89
CA LEU A 310 17.33 11.34 -1.28
C LEU A 310 16.32 12.06 -2.21
N ILE A 311 16.00 13.32 -1.89
CA ILE A 311 15.11 14.14 -2.73
C ILE A 311 15.79 14.43 -4.08
N THR A 312 17.07 14.78 -4.07
CA THR A 312 17.85 15.10 -5.27
C THR A 312 17.97 13.89 -6.20
N VAL A 313 18.34 12.73 -5.67
CA VAL A 313 18.44 11.49 -6.45
C VAL A 313 17.09 11.14 -7.08
N ARG A 314 15.99 11.21 -6.31
CA ARG A 314 14.64 10.96 -6.84
C ARG A 314 14.28 11.96 -7.94
N LEU A 315 14.62 13.24 -7.78
CA LEU A 315 14.40 14.27 -8.81
C LEU A 315 15.19 13.98 -10.09
N LEU A 316 16.49 13.71 -9.95
CA LEU A 316 17.39 13.43 -11.06
C LEU A 316 17.07 12.12 -11.78
N TRP A 317 16.37 11.18 -11.14
CA TRP A 317 15.97 9.92 -11.76
C TRP A 317 14.58 10.00 -12.42
N VAL A 318 13.59 10.55 -11.70
CA VAL A 318 12.18 10.54 -12.13
C VAL A 318 11.94 11.51 -13.29
N LEU A 319 12.58 12.69 -13.30
CA LEU A 319 12.43 13.66 -14.39
C LEU A 319 12.87 13.10 -15.76
N PRO A 320 14.11 12.61 -15.95
CA PRO A 320 14.53 12.10 -17.24
C PRO A 320 13.78 10.83 -17.63
N LEU A 321 13.53 9.91 -16.68
CA LEU A 321 12.75 8.70 -16.96
C LEU A 321 11.36 9.06 -17.48
N SER A 322 10.68 10.01 -16.84
CA SER A 322 9.38 10.46 -17.29
C SER A 322 9.43 11.15 -18.65
N ALA A 323 10.47 11.95 -18.91
CA ALA A 323 10.64 12.57 -20.23
C ALA A 323 10.82 11.53 -21.34
N VAL A 324 11.57 10.45 -21.08
CA VAL A 324 11.74 9.33 -22.01
C VAL A 324 10.42 8.59 -22.24
N VAL A 325 9.70 8.27 -21.16
CA VAL A 325 8.40 7.58 -21.24
C VAL A 325 7.38 8.41 -22.03
N GLN A 326 7.29 9.72 -21.76
CA GLN A 326 6.36 10.62 -22.45
C GLN A 326 6.71 10.76 -23.94
N ARG A 327 8.00 10.88 -24.28
CA ARG A 327 8.47 10.92 -25.68
C ARG A 327 8.11 9.63 -26.43
N ASN A 328 8.34 8.47 -25.82
CA ASN A 328 8.03 7.18 -26.43
C ASN A 328 6.51 6.98 -26.64
N ALA A 329 5.69 7.65 -25.82
CA ALA A 329 4.23 7.68 -25.97
C ALA A 329 3.73 8.74 -26.96
N GLY A 330 4.61 9.51 -27.61
CA GLY A 330 4.24 10.60 -28.52
C GLY A 330 3.67 11.84 -27.83
N VAL A 331 3.82 11.97 -26.50
CA VAL A 331 3.28 13.08 -25.71
C VAL A 331 4.38 14.10 -25.42
N ARG A 332 4.04 15.40 -25.42
CA ARG A 332 4.99 16.46 -25.05
C ARG A 332 5.42 16.29 -23.58
N PRO A 333 6.73 16.24 -23.27
CA PRO A 333 7.20 16.08 -21.91
C PRO A 333 6.72 17.20 -20.99
N SER A 334 5.88 16.85 -20.02
CA SER A 334 5.47 17.70 -18.92
C SER A 334 6.30 17.36 -17.68
N TRP A 335 6.89 18.37 -17.06
CA TRP A 335 7.64 18.24 -15.81
C TRP A 335 6.74 18.29 -14.56
N ARG A 336 5.48 18.73 -14.71
CA ARG A 336 4.55 18.98 -13.60
C ARG A 336 4.19 17.70 -12.85
N VAL A 337 3.80 16.65 -13.59
CA VAL A 337 3.42 15.35 -13.00
C VAL A 337 4.64 14.70 -12.33
N PRO A 338 5.81 14.57 -13.00
CA PRO A 338 7.04 14.07 -12.37
C PRO A 338 7.46 14.84 -11.13
N ALA A 339 7.38 16.17 -11.12
CA ALA A 339 7.75 16.98 -9.96
C ALA A 339 6.85 16.71 -8.76
N VAL A 340 5.54 16.57 -8.97
CA VAL A 340 4.60 16.17 -7.91
C VAL A 340 4.91 14.76 -7.42
N LEU A 341 5.17 13.80 -8.31
CA LEU A 341 5.51 12.42 -7.97
C LEU A 341 6.83 12.30 -7.20
N THR A 342 7.83 13.10 -7.56
CA THR A 342 9.09 13.20 -6.81
C THR A 342 8.84 13.76 -5.41
N TRP A 343 8.05 14.84 -5.29
CA TRP A 343 7.77 15.48 -4.01
C TRP A 343 6.91 14.63 -3.07
N ALA A 344 6.06 13.78 -3.63
CA ALA A 344 5.12 12.97 -2.88
C ALA A 344 5.69 11.63 -2.38
N GLY A 345 6.94 11.30 -2.72
CA GLY A 345 7.65 10.12 -2.22
C GLY A 345 8.13 10.29 -0.79
N THR A 346 7.21 10.19 0.18
CA THR A 346 7.51 10.18 1.61
C THR A 346 8.29 8.94 2.04
N ARG A 347 9.02 8.98 3.15
CA ARG A 347 9.61 7.77 3.75
C ARG A 347 8.65 7.28 4.82
N GLY A 348 8.33 6.00 4.79
CA GLY A 348 7.23 5.43 5.56
C GLY A 348 7.65 4.65 6.80
N VAL A 349 6.81 3.66 7.09
CA VAL A 349 6.99 2.68 8.17
C VAL A 349 8.18 1.75 7.92
N VAL A 350 8.41 1.37 6.66
CA VAL A 350 9.39 0.35 6.28
C VAL A 350 10.84 0.70 6.65
N PRO A 351 11.36 1.91 6.34
CA PRO A 351 12.70 2.31 6.77
C PRO A 351 12.91 2.23 8.29
N LEU A 352 11.93 2.64 9.09
CA LEU A 352 12.06 2.56 10.54
C LEU A 352 12.15 1.09 11.00
N ALA A 353 11.26 0.24 10.48
CA ALA A 353 11.25 -1.18 10.80
C ALA A 353 12.60 -1.85 10.50
N ALA A 354 13.18 -1.52 9.35
CA ALA A 354 14.51 -1.98 8.95
C ALA A 354 15.59 -1.47 9.91
N ALA A 355 15.59 -0.17 10.23
CA ALA A 355 16.58 0.43 11.11
C ALA A 355 16.55 -0.18 12.52
N LEU A 356 15.36 -0.40 13.07
CA LEU A 356 15.21 -1.03 14.38
C LEU A 356 15.73 -2.47 14.36
N SER A 357 15.59 -3.17 13.23
CA SER A 357 16.05 -4.55 12.99
C SER A 357 17.55 -4.71 12.80
N ILE A 358 18.32 -3.63 12.84
CA ILE A 358 19.78 -3.70 12.90
C ILE A 358 20.18 -4.43 14.20
N PRO A 359 20.96 -5.53 14.12
CA PRO A 359 21.44 -6.25 15.29
C PRO A 359 22.21 -5.33 16.26
N VAL A 360 22.18 -5.65 17.54
CA VAL A 360 22.96 -4.91 18.57
C VAL A 360 24.41 -5.39 18.60
N VAL A 361 24.61 -6.66 18.25
CA VAL A 361 25.87 -7.38 18.31
C VAL A 361 26.08 -8.03 16.94
N ALA A 362 27.26 -7.91 16.36
CA ALA A 362 27.66 -8.65 15.17
C ALA A 362 27.92 -10.13 15.52
N ASP A 363 28.02 -11.00 14.51
CA ASP A 363 28.18 -12.45 14.70
C ASP A 363 29.47 -12.83 15.46
N ASP A 364 30.45 -11.92 15.53
CA ASP A 364 31.71 -12.05 16.28
C ASP A 364 31.62 -11.57 17.74
N GLY A 365 30.46 -11.09 18.19
CA GLY A 365 30.27 -10.54 19.53
C GLY A 365 30.61 -9.05 19.65
N ALA A 366 31.05 -8.37 18.57
CA ALA A 366 31.35 -6.94 18.60
C ALA A 366 30.06 -6.11 18.61
N LEU A 367 29.99 -5.09 19.47
CA LEU A 367 28.87 -4.15 19.47
C LEU A 367 28.91 -3.34 18.16
N LEU A 368 27.77 -3.28 17.46
CA LEU A 368 27.58 -2.34 16.35
C LEU A 368 27.42 -0.91 16.92
N GLY A 369 28.52 -0.33 17.38
CA GLY A 369 28.56 0.91 18.15
C GLY A 369 27.97 2.14 17.44
N GLN A 370 27.80 2.07 16.12
CA GLN A 370 27.25 3.15 15.28
C GLN A 370 25.73 3.04 15.04
N ARG A 371 25.07 1.99 15.55
CA ARG A 371 23.61 1.80 15.47
C ARG A 371 22.81 3.00 15.98
N PRO A 372 23.15 3.67 17.11
CA PRO A 372 22.38 4.82 17.59
C PRO A 372 22.33 5.96 16.57
N LEU A 373 23.45 6.24 15.88
CA LEU A 373 23.49 7.28 14.86
C LEU A 373 22.62 6.90 13.65
N VAL A 374 22.67 5.66 13.18
CA VAL A 374 21.79 5.19 12.09
C VAL A 374 20.32 5.31 12.46
N LEU A 375 19.93 4.94 13.68
CA LEU A 375 18.56 5.07 14.17
C LEU A 375 18.12 6.53 14.19
N VAL A 376 18.93 7.45 14.72
CA VAL A 376 18.61 8.87 14.75
C VAL A 376 18.49 9.43 13.34
N LEU A 377 19.43 9.13 12.43
CA LEU A 377 19.39 9.64 11.07
C LEU A 377 18.18 9.09 10.30
N THR A 378 17.89 7.79 10.38
CA THR A 378 16.72 7.20 9.75
C THR A 378 15.43 7.82 10.28
N THR A 379 15.26 7.84 11.60
CA THR A 379 14.04 8.37 12.23
C THR A 379 13.88 9.87 11.92
N SER A 380 14.94 10.64 11.97
CA SER A 380 14.91 12.08 11.66
C SER A 380 14.57 12.35 10.20
N VAL A 381 15.11 11.58 9.26
CA VAL A 381 14.79 11.70 7.82
C VAL A 381 13.34 11.30 7.56
N VAL A 382 12.85 10.22 8.17
CA VAL A 382 11.45 9.78 8.08
C VAL A 382 10.51 10.87 8.62
N VAL A 383 10.78 11.40 9.82
CA VAL A 383 10.00 12.49 10.43
C VAL A 383 10.05 13.75 9.55
N ALA A 384 11.23 14.17 9.12
CA ALA A 384 11.39 15.37 8.29
C ALA A 384 10.65 15.24 6.96
N THR A 385 10.75 14.11 6.28
CA THR A 385 10.05 13.89 5.00
C THR A 385 8.54 13.77 5.19
N LEU A 386 8.06 12.99 6.16
CA LEU A 386 6.62 12.86 6.45
C LEU A 386 5.96 14.17 6.86
N VAL A 387 6.63 14.96 7.70
CA VAL A 387 6.10 16.26 8.14
C VAL A 387 6.25 17.27 6.99
N ALA A 388 7.46 17.53 6.49
CA ALA A 388 7.66 18.55 5.46
C ALA A 388 6.83 18.27 4.21
N GLN A 389 6.86 17.05 3.67
CA GLN A 389 6.09 16.71 2.47
C GLN A 389 4.59 16.59 2.78
N GLY A 390 4.19 16.03 3.94
CA GLY A 390 2.78 15.93 4.32
C GLY A 390 2.06 17.29 4.40
N PHE A 391 2.72 18.31 4.96
CA PHE A 391 2.17 19.67 5.05
C PHE A 391 2.27 20.46 3.73
N THR A 392 3.29 20.22 2.91
CA THR A 392 3.53 21.00 1.67
C THR A 392 2.88 20.41 0.42
N LEU A 393 2.63 19.09 0.37
CA LEU A 393 2.17 18.38 -0.82
C LEU A 393 0.89 19.00 -1.40
N ALA A 394 -0.10 19.29 -0.56
CA ALA A 394 -1.35 19.92 -1.02
C ALA A 394 -1.12 21.29 -1.71
N GLY A 395 -0.12 22.05 -1.25
CA GLY A 395 0.27 23.31 -1.87
C GLY A 395 1.02 23.12 -3.19
N VAL A 396 1.92 22.12 -3.25
CA VAL A 396 2.65 21.75 -4.47
C VAL A 396 1.69 21.30 -5.57
N VAL A 397 0.68 20.48 -5.24
CA VAL A 397 -0.30 20.03 -6.23
C VAL A 397 -1.20 21.16 -6.71
N ARG A 398 -1.66 22.06 -5.82
CA ARG A 398 -2.42 23.25 -6.28
C ARG A 398 -1.61 24.14 -7.21
N ARG A 399 -0.31 24.32 -6.94
CA ARG A 399 0.56 25.17 -7.78
C ARG A 399 0.96 24.51 -9.10
N SER A 400 1.00 23.18 -9.18
CA SER A 400 1.36 22.48 -10.41
C SER A 400 0.31 22.63 -11.51
N GLY A 401 -0.90 23.07 -11.17
CA GLY A 401 -2.00 23.23 -12.14
C GLY A 401 -2.47 21.90 -12.72
N ILE A 402 -2.11 20.77 -12.08
CA ILE A 402 -2.72 19.47 -12.35
C ILE A 402 -4.08 19.52 -11.65
N ALA A 403 -5.03 20.16 -12.31
CA ALA A 403 -6.41 20.19 -11.87
C ALA A 403 -7.04 18.81 -12.08
N LEU A 404 -7.87 18.41 -11.10
CA LEU A 404 -8.78 17.29 -11.22
C LEU A 404 -9.58 17.45 -12.52
N GLU A 405 -9.39 16.58 -13.50
CA GLU A 405 -10.39 16.40 -14.56
C GLU A 405 -11.24 15.17 -14.18
N PRO A 406 -12.30 15.36 -13.36
CA PRO A 406 -13.27 14.30 -13.07
C PRO A 406 -13.98 13.78 -14.34
N ASP A 407 -13.91 14.54 -15.43
CA ASP A 407 -14.62 14.32 -16.69
C ASP A 407 -14.24 12.98 -17.39
N HIS A 408 -13.00 12.49 -17.23
CA HIS A 408 -12.61 11.20 -17.82
C HIS A 408 -13.12 9.99 -17.00
N THR A 409 -13.06 10.08 -15.67
CA THR A 409 -13.55 9.03 -14.76
C THR A 409 -15.09 8.98 -14.75
N GLU A 410 -15.76 10.13 -14.82
CA GLU A 410 -17.23 10.20 -14.88
C GLU A 410 -17.78 9.64 -16.19
N ARG A 411 -17.14 9.92 -17.33
CA ARG A 411 -17.50 9.33 -18.63
C ARG A 411 -17.24 7.82 -18.67
N GLU A 412 -16.09 7.38 -18.15
CA GLU A 412 -15.76 5.96 -18.05
C GLU A 412 -16.81 5.23 -17.17
N GLU A 413 -17.14 5.80 -16.01
CA GLU A 413 -18.15 5.27 -15.09
C GLU A 413 -19.55 5.25 -15.69
N ALA A 414 -19.98 6.32 -16.37
CA ALA A 414 -21.28 6.37 -17.05
C ALA A 414 -21.37 5.28 -18.13
N SER A 415 -20.33 5.14 -18.97
CA SER A 415 -20.29 4.11 -20.02
C SER A 415 -20.32 2.68 -19.45
N ALA A 416 -19.64 2.47 -18.32
CA ALA A 416 -19.63 1.18 -17.63
C ALA A 416 -21.00 0.86 -17.04
N ARG A 417 -21.67 1.81 -16.38
CA ARG A 417 -23.03 1.64 -15.85
C ARG A 417 -24.03 1.28 -16.93
N CYS A 418 -23.97 1.94 -18.10
CA CYS A 418 -24.83 1.59 -19.23
C CYS A 418 -24.60 0.16 -19.72
N ALA A 419 -23.34 -0.27 -19.82
CA ALA A 419 -23.01 -1.64 -20.23
C ALA A 419 -23.49 -2.70 -19.24
N LEU A 420 -23.37 -2.43 -17.92
CA LEU A 420 -23.88 -3.32 -16.86
C LEU A 420 -25.40 -3.46 -16.92
N ALA A 421 -26.11 -2.34 -16.98
CA ALA A 421 -27.57 -2.33 -17.06
C ALA A 421 -28.06 -3.02 -18.34
N ALA A 422 -27.40 -2.79 -19.48
CA ALA A 422 -27.73 -3.49 -20.72
C ALA A 422 -27.47 -5.01 -20.66
N ALA A 423 -26.41 -5.45 -19.97
CA ALA A 423 -26.16 -6.87 -19.75
C ALA A 423 -27.21 -7.51 -18.83
N GLY A 424 -27.63 -6.80 -17.78
CA GLY A 424 -28.72 -7.23 -16.91
C GLY A 424 -30.04 -7.38 -17.67
N ILE A 425 -30.38 -6.44 -18.54
CA ILE A 425 -31.59 -6.50 -19.37
C ILE A 425 -31.53 -7.70 -20.33
N ARG A 426 -30.41 -7.89 -21.05
CA ARG A 426 -30.25 -9.05 -21.96
C ARG A 426 -30.46 -10.38 -21.24
N ARG A 427 -29.88 -10.54 -20.05
CA ARG A 427 -30.03 -11.77 -19.26
C ARG A 427 -31.47 -11.98 -18.81
N LEU A 428 -32.15 -10.90 -18.43
CA LEU A 428 -33.56 -10.94 -18.02
C LEU A 428 -34.47 -11.33 -19.18
N ASP A 429 -34.20 -10.81 -20.39
CA ASP A 429 -34.93 -11.17 -21.61
C ASP A 429 -34.75 -12.68 -21.93
N GLU A 430 -33.51 -13.19 -21.87
CA GLU A 430 -33.23 -14.63 -22.03
C GLU A 430 -33.98 -15.53 -21.02
N MET A 431 -34.18 -15.06 -19.78
CA MET A 431 -34.92 -15.81 -18.76
C MET A 431 -36.44 -15.72 -18.95
N SER A 432 -36.92 -14.60 -19.48
CA SER A 432 -38.35 -14.36 -19.78
C SER A 432 -38.79 -15.24 -20.94
N ASP A 433 -37.96 -15.37 -21.98
CA ASP A 433 -38.21 -16.24 -23.15
C ASP A 433 -38.31 -17.73 -22.80
N LEU A 434 -37.78 -18.15 -21.63
CA LEU A 434 -37.81 -19.52 -21.13
C LEU A 434 -38.99 -19.80 -20.17
N GLU A 435 -39.93 -18.86 -19.98
CA GLU A 435 -41.02 -18.90 -18.98
C GLU A 435 -40.53 -19.20 -17.54
N ALA A 436 -39.25 -18.98 -17.25
CA ALA A 436 -38.63 -19.37 -15.98
C ALA A 436 -38.98 -18.40 -14.83
N VAL A 437 -39.61 -17.26 -15.13
CA VAL A 437 -39.84 -16.14 -14.20
C VAL A 437 -41.23 -15.54 -14.43
N PRO A 438 -42.01 -15.26 -13.36
CA PRO A 438 -43.28 -14.54 -13.51
C PRO A 438 -43.08 -13.13 -14.12
N ASP A 439 -43.91 -12.79 -15.12
CA ASP A 439 -43.82 -11.52 -15.88
C ASP A 439 -43.79 -10.28 -14.99
N VAL A 440 -44.56 -10.29 -13.90
CA VAL A 440 -44.62 -9.18 -12.93
C VAL A 440 -43.25 -8.89 -12.29
N VAL A 441 -42.46 -9.93 -12.01
CA VAL A 441 -41.12 -9.82 -11.42
C VAL A 441 -40.12 -9.40 -12.48
N ALA A 442 -40.23 -9.94 -13.70
CA ALA A 442 -39.40 -9.56 -14.83
C ALA A 442 -39.59 -8.08 -15.18
N ASP A 443 -40.82 -7.59 -15.28
CA ASP A 443 -41.11 -6.19 -15.58
C ASP A 443 -40.67 -5.24 -14.46
N ARG A 444 -40.68 -5.67 -13.20
CA ARG A 444 -40.15 -4.87 -12.09
C ARG A 444 -38.62 -4.73 -12.20
N LEU A 445 -37.91 -5.81 -12.49
CA LEU A 445 -36.45 -5.80 -12.66
C LEU A 445 -36.03 -5.05 -13.93
N ARG A 446 -36.77 -5.21 -15.03
CA ARG A 446 -36.57 -4.49 -16.28
C ARG A 446 -36.72 -2.99 -16.06
N ARG A 447 -37.80 -2.54 -15.38
CA ARG A 447 -37.99 -1.13 -15.01
C ARG A 447 -36.88 -0.60 -14.10
N SER A 448 -36.40 -1.38 -13.13
CA SER A 448 -35.27 -1.00 -12.28
C SER A 448 -33.97 -0.83 -13.07
N LEU A 449 -33.67 -1.73 -14.01
CA LEU A 449 -32.47 -1.66 -14.85
C LEU A 449 -32.56 -0.55 -15.92
N GLN A 450 -33.74 -0.34 -16.49
CA GLN A 450 -34.04 0.76 -17.40
C GLN A 450 -33.95 2.10 -16.67
N ALA A 451 -34.51 2.23 -15.47
CA ALA A 451 -34.36 3.41 -14.64
C ALA A 451 -32.88 3.70 -14.33
N ARG A 452 -32.01 2.69 -14.19
CA ARG A 452 -30.55 2.87 -14.06
C ARG A 452 -29.86 3.32 -15.35
N LEU A 453 -30.39 2.92 -16.51
CA LEU A 453 -29.95 3.40 -17.84
C LEU A 453 -30.38 4.85 -18.08
N ASP A 454 -31.58 5.21 -17.63
CA ASP A 454 -32.19 6.53 -17.82
C ASP A 454 -31.71 7.55 -16.76
N HIS A 455 -31.40 7.11 -15.52
CA HIS A 455 -30.96 7.98 -14.42
C HIS A 455 -29.44 7.96 -14.18
N ALA A 456 -28.71 8.70 -15.03
CA ALA A 456 -27.44 9.32 -14.66
C ALA A 456 -27.61 10.66 -13.89
N HIS A 457 -28.85 11.05 -13.54
CA HIS A 457 -29.17 12.09 -12.55
C HIS A 457 -30.41 11.70 -11.73
N ASP A 458 -30.29 11.85 -10.42
CA ASP A 458 -31.32 11.78 -9.36
C ASP A 458 -31.89 10.44 -8.89
N ARG A 459 -32.07 10.40 -7.56
CA ARG A 459 -32.35 9.24 -6.71
C ARG A 459 -33.84 9.06 -6.45
N LEU A 460 -34.22 7.78 -6.45
CA LEU A 460 -35.16 7.06 -5.56
C LEU A 460 -36.59 7.59 -5.41
N GLU A 461 -37.52 6.81 -5.97
CA GLU A 461 -38.80 6.37 -5.41
C GLU A 461 -39.06 5.00 -6.08
N GLU A 462 -39.59 3.94 -5.47
CA GLU A 462 -40.77 3.88 -4.62
C GLU A 462 -40.83 2.51 -3.92
N ALA A 463 -41.56 2.47 -2.80
CA ALA A 463 -41.86 1.28 -2.03
C ALA A 463 -43.17 0.61 -2.46
N ASP A 464 -43.23 -0.68 -2.14
CA ASP A 464 -44.39 -1.48 -1.72
C ASP A 464 -45.06 -2.53 -2.63
N LEU A 465 -45.47 -3.62 -1.96
CA LEU A 465 -46.23 -4.81 -2.35
C LEU A 465 -45.50 -6.04 -2.93
N ALA A 466 -45.13 -6.98 -2.04
CA ALA A 466 -45.73 -8.32 -1.89
C ALA A 466 -44.72 -9.30 -1.25
N GLU A 467 -44.98 -9.70 0.00
CA GLU A 467 -44.14 -10.58 0.85
C GLU A 467 -43.88 -11.98 0.26
N SER A 468 -44.57 -12.39 -0.81
CA SER A 468 -44.35 -13.67 -1.51
C SER A 468 -43.48 -13.54 -2.77
N ALA A 469 -43.37 -12.33 -3.35
CA ALA A 469 -42.54 -12.03 -4.53
C ALA A 469 -41.10 -11.65 -4.14
N ASP A 470 -40.87 -11.31 -2.87
CA ASP A 470 -39.58 -10.82 -2.38
C ASP A 470 -38.49 -11.91 -2.40
N HIS A 471 -38.83 -13.17 -2.12
CA HIS A 471 -37.87 -14.27 -2.22
C HIS A 471 -37.43 -14.53 -3.67
N VAL A 472 -38.38 -14.58 -4.61
CA VAL A 472 -38.09 -14.77 -6.04
C VAL A 472 -37.35 -13.57 -6.61
N TYR A 473 -37.74 -12.35 -6.22
CA TYR A 473 -37.02 -11.12 -6.56
C TYR A 473 -35.58 -11.13 -6.05
N ARG A 474 -35.34 -11.52 -4.79
CA ARG A 474 -33.98 -11.63 -4.21
C ARG A 474 -33.12 -12.65 -4.96
N LEU A 475 -33.67 -13.83 -5.26
CA LEU A 475 -32.96 -14.85 -6.04
C LEU A 475 -32.60 -14.34 -7.44
N LEU A 476 -33.57 -13.75 -8.16
CA LEU A 476 -33.32 -13.19 -9.48
C LEU A 476 -32.33 -12.03 -9.46
N ARG A 477 -32.42 -11.14 -8.46
CA ARG A 477 -31.53 -10.00 -8.36
C ARG A 477 -30.10 -10.44 -8.05
N ARG A 478 -29.90 -11.49 -7.23
CA ARG A 478 -28.58 -12.09 -7.02
C ARG A 478 -28.00 -12.65 -8.31
N ASP A 479 -28.81 -13.35 -9.10
CA ASP A 479 -28.39 -13.86 -10.41
C ASP A 479 -28.02 -12.72 -11.37
N LEU A 480 -28.81 -11.64 -11.40
CA LEU A 480 -28.49 -10.44 -12.19
C LEU A 480 -27.22 -9.75 -11.71
N ILE A 481 -26.99 -9.63 -10.40
CA ILE A 481 -25.75 -9.08 -9.82
C ILE A 481 -24.55 -9.93 -10.24
N ARG A 482 -24.69 -11.26 -10.27
CA ARG A 482 -23.62 -12.16 -10.74
C ARG A 482 -23.31 -11.93 -12.21
N VAL A 483 -24.33 -11.74 -13.07
CA VAL A 483 -24.13 -11.41 -14.49
C VAL A 483 -23.51 -10.02 -14.67
N GLU A 484 -23.99 -9.01 -13.93
CA GLU A 484 -23.41 -7.67 -13.91
C GLU A 484 -21.94 -7.71 -13.49
N ALA A 485 -21.57 -8.50 -12.46
CA ALA A 485 -20.19 -8.67 -12.02
C ALA A 485 -19.30 -9.35 -13.09
N VAL A 486 -19.83 -10.35 -13.82
CA VAL A 486 -19.12 -10.99 -14.94
C VAL A 486 -18.89 -10.00 -16.09
N GLU A 487 -19.90 -9.21 -16.44
CA GLU A 487 -19.76 -8.17 -17.48
C GLU A 487 -18.78 -7.07 -17.05
N LEU A 488 -18.83 -6.65 -15.78
CA LEU A 488 -17.87 -5.71 -15.20
C LEU A 488 -16.44 -6.22 -15.35
N GLN A 489 -16.22 -7.51 -15.10
CA GLN A 489 -14.94 -8.16 -15.30
C GLN A 489 -14.55 -8.25 -16.79
N ARG A 490 -15.49 -8.51 -17.70
CA ARG A 490 -15.23 -8.52 -19.14
C ARG A 490 -14.80 -7.14 -19.66
N LEU A 491 -15.50 -6.08 -19.26
CA LEU A 491 -15.15 -4.70 -19.62
C LEU A 491 -13.75 -4.31 -19.10
N TYR A 492 -13.41 -4.79 -17.91
CA TYR A 492 -12.06 -4.67 -17.38
C TYR A 492 -11.08 -5.45 -18.26
N ASP A 493 -11.28 -6.74 -18.51
CA ASP A 493 -10.37 -7.54 -19.33
C ASP A 493 -10.17 -6.96 -20.76
N GLU A 494 -11.20 -6.34 -21.34
CA GLU A 494 -11.20 -5.68 -22.66
C GLU A 494 -10.61 -4.25 -22.69
N HIS A 495 -10.09 -3.73 -21.58
CA HIS A 495 -9.51 -2.38 -21.52
C HIS A 495 -10.47 -1.22 -21.79
N ARG A 496 -11.77 -1.45 -21.56
CA ARG A 496 -12.80 -0.42 -21.67
C ARG A 496 -12.97 0.40 -20.39
N ILE A 497 -12.58 -0.17 -19.24
CA ILE A 497 -12.63 0.50 -17.94
C ILE A 497 -11.33 0.31 -17.15
N SER A 498 -11.03 1.27 -16.27
CA SER A 498 -9.96 1.20 -15.27
C SER A 498 -10.35 0.38 -14.04
N ASP A 499 -9.35 -0.09 -13.29
CA ASP A 499 -9.54 -0.84 -12.06
C ASP A 499 -10.23 -0.01 -10.97
N SER A 500 -9.94 1.30 -10.93
CA SER A 500 -10.59 2.21 -9.98
C SER A 500 -12.11 2.26 -10.20
N THR A 501 -12.53 2.34 -11.47
CA THR A 501 -13.94 2.30 -11.88
C THR A 501 -14.55 0.92 -11.60
N ARG A 502 -13.81 -0.16 -11.91
CA ARG A 502 -14.22 -1.53 -11.61
C ARG A 502 -14.51 -1.73 -10.12
N ARG A 503 -13.59 -1.39 -9.22
CA ARG A 503 -13.78 -1.56 -7.77
C ARG A 503 -14.94 -0.74 -7.23
N ARG A 504 -15.13 0.48 -7.74
CA ARG A 504 -16.24 1.35 -7.31
C ARG A 504 -17.60 0.75 -7.68
N LEU A 505 -17.73 0.25 -8.91
CA LEU A 505 -18.96 -0.41 -9.38
C LEU A 505 -19.16 -1.75 -8.68
N GLN A 506 -18.10 -2.55 -8.53
CA GLN A 506 -18.15 -3.81 -7.78
C GLN A 506 -18.62 -3.59 -6.35
N ARG A 507 -18.11 -2.58 -5.64
CA ARG A 507 -18.57 -2.22 -4.29
C ARG A 507 -20.04 -1.86 -4.25
N THR A 508 -20.58 -1.26 -5.31
CA THR A 508 -22.01 -0.91 -5.39
C THR A 508 -22.86 -2.16 -5.55
N LEU A 509 -22.44 -3.07 -6.43
CA LEU A 509 -23.05 -4.39 -6.58
C LEU A 509 -22.99 -5.18 -5.27
N ASP A 510 -21.85 -5.12 -4.57
CA ASP A 510 -21.66 -5.83 -3.31
C ASP A 510 -22.58 -5.31 -2.20
N LEU A 511 -22.73 -3.99 -2.10
CA LEU A 511 -23.63 -3.36 -1.13
C LEU A 511 -25.09 -3.68 -1.43
N GLU A 512 -25.43 -3.82 -2.71
CA GLU A 512 -26.76 -4.23 -3.12
C GLU A 512 -27.02 -5.69 -2.76
N GLU A 513 -26.07 -6.59 -3.04
CA GLU A 513 -26.17 -8.00 -2.63
C GLU A 513 -26.30 -8.15 -1.12
N ALA A 514 -25.49 -7.41 -0.33
CA ALA A 514 -25.56 -7.44 1.12
C ALA A 514 -26.89 -6.91 1.69
N ARG A 515 -27.55 -5.97 1.01
CA ARG A 515 -28.91 -5.52 1.40
C ARG A 515 -29.95 -6.61 1.20
N LEU A 516 -29.79 -7.46 0.18
CA LEU A 516 -30.69 -8.59 -0.06
C LEU A 516 -30.54 -9.67 1.03
N ASP A 517 -29.33 -9.83 1.60
CA ASP A 517 -29.03 -10.77 2.69
C ASP A 517 -29.48 -10.28 4.07
N LEU A 518 -29.56 -8.96 4.31
CA LEU A 518 -30.03 -8.41 5.60
C LEU A 518 -31.57 -8.39 5.74
N ALA A 519 -32.29 -8.59 4.63
CA ALA A 519 -33.75 -8.61 4.57
C ALA A 519 -34.35 -10.05 4.64
N SER A 520 -33.48 -11.07 4.77
CA SER A 520 -33.86 -12.46 5.06
C SER A 520 -33.80 -12.72 6.56
#